data_AF-A0A4V1BXB2-F1
#
_entry.id   AF-A0A4V1BXB2-F1
#
_cell.length_a   1.000
_cell.length_b   1.000
_cell.length_c   1.000
_cell.angle_alpha   90.00
_cell.angle_beta   90.00
_cell.angle_gamma   90.00
#
_symmetry.space_group_name_H-M   'P 1'
#
loop_
_entity.id
_entity.type
_entity.pdbx_description
1 polymer ?
#
loop_
_entity_poly.entity_id
_entity_poly.type
_entity_poly.pdbx_seq_one_letter_code
_entity_poly.pdbx_strand_id
1 'polypeptide(L)'
;MYRATKVRIYPTQEQAELLEKQFGVVRFVYNKALHIRTHWYKRYGVSLSNIKHIQPLLPIAKKSRRYGWIKQADSNALQVALQNLDQAFKNFFDKRAKYPKFKRKHGAQSSYHCSNLKITNDTIKIPKIPAIRANIHREITGKVKSITLSRSATGKYYASLLCDDGVEVPAKPVLISNITGLDVVLSVNDHRKLIHFLSKSDQSKLIHCFTQLLLLSAAYLSIGSFHRLIAVHANDEVNDQA
;
A
#
# COMPACT_ATOMS: atom_id res chain seq x y z
N MET A 1 -22.80 0.98 0.95
CA MET A 1 -21.55 0.27 0.60
C MET A 1 -20.42 1.25 0.83
N TYR A 2 -19.37 0.85 1.54
CA TYR A 2 -18.24 1.74 1.76
C TYR A 2 -17.35 1.82 0.53
N ARG A 3 -17.15 3.02 0.00
CA ARG A 3 -16.25 3.28 -1.12
C ARG A 3 -15.14 4.22 -0.68
N ALA A 4 -13.91 3.86 -1.05
CA ALA A 4 -12.73 4.65 -0.77
C ALA A 4 -12.24 5.32 -2.06
N THR A 5 -12.28 6.65 -2.11
CA THR A 5 -11.81 7.43 -3.26
C THR A 5 -10.55 8.20 -2.88
N LYS A 6 -9.46 7.99 -3.63
CA LYS A 6 -8.20 8.71 -3.42
C LYS A 6 -8.13 9.93 -4.33
N VAL A 7 -8.04 11.11 -3.76
CA VAL A 7 -7.97 12.40 -4.47
C VAL A 7 -6.64 13.10 -4.19
N ARG A 8 -6.17 13.89 -5.16
CA ARG A 8 -4.94 14.69 -5.01
C ARG A 8 -5.29 16.04 -4.39
N ILE A 9 -4.52 16.46 -3.40
CA ILE A 9 -4.70 17.75 -2.73
C ILE A 9 -3.51 18.67 -3.00
N TYR A 10 -3.79 19.97 -3.05
CA TYR A 10 -2.84 21.03 -3.34
C TYR A 10 -2.83 22.02 -2.17
N PRO A 11 -2.11 21.71 -1.08
CA PRO A 11 -2.01 22.61 0.05
C PRO A 11 -1.17 23.85 -0.31
N THR A 12 -1.52 24.99 0.29
CA THR A 12 -0.62 26.16 0.33
C THR A 12 0.60 25.88 1.21
N GLN A 13 1.62 26.72 1.17
CA GLN A 13 2.84 26.54 1.97
C GLN A 13 2.52 26.43 3.48
N GLU A 14 1.72 27.35 4.01
CA GLU A 14 1.29 27.33 5.42
C GLU A 14 0.52 26.05 5.78
N GLN A 15 -0.36 25.59 4.88
CA GLN A 15 -1.11 24.34 5.06
C GLN A 15 -0.17 23.12 5.05
N ALA A 16 0.84 23.13 4.19
CA ALA A 16 1.82 22.07 4.10
C ALA A 16 2.63 21.97 5.41
N GLU A 17 3.02 23.10 6.02
CA GLU A 17 3.69 23.13 7.32
C GLU A 17 2.81 22.57 8.45
N LEU A 18 1.52 22.91 8.47
CA LEU A 18 0.57 22.34 9.44
C LEU A 18 0.44 20.82 9.27
N LEU A 19 0.36 20.35 8.02
CA LEU A 19 0.33 18.92 7.70
C LEU A 19 1.63 18.22 8.13
N GLU A 20 2.79 18.85 7.92
CA GLU A 20 4.07 18.30 8.36
C GLU A 20 4.17 18.20 9.88
N LYS A 21 3.73 19.23 10.61
CA LYS A 21 3.62 19.20 12.07
C LYS A 21 2.69 18.06 12.51
N GLN A 22 1.51 17.94 11.90
CA GLN A 22 0.55 16.87 12.15
C GLN A 22 1.18 15.47 11.96
N PHE A 23 1.82 15.23 10.81
CA PHE A 23 2.50 13.95 10.54
C PHE A 23 3.66 13.71 11.50
N GLY A 24 4.40 14.75 11.88
CA GLY A 24 5.45 14.70 12.88
C GLY A 24 4.96 14.21 14.24
N VAL A 25 3.85 14.78 14.74
CA VAL A 25 3.27 14.38 16.03
C VAL A 25 2.74 12.95 15.98
N VAL A 26 2.01 12.58 14.91
CA VAL A 26 1.50 11.21 14.71
C VAL A 26 2.64 10.19 14.69
N ARG A 27 3.72 10.50 13.97
CA ARG A 27 4.93 9.66 13.91
C ARG A 27 5.58 9.52 15.29
N PHE A 28 5.70 10.61 16.03
CA PHE A 28 6.26 10.60 17.38
C PHE A 28 5.45 9.71 18.33
N VAL A 29 4.12 9.85 18.36
CA VAL A 29 3.25 9.05 19.23
C VAL A 29 3.35 7.56 18.89
N TYR A 30 3.32 7.21 17.61
CA TYR A 30 3.51 5.82 17.17
C TYR A 30 4.85 5.25 17.63
N ASN A 31 5.95 5.98 17.38
CA ASN A 31 7.29 5.54 17.74
C ASN A 31 7.47 5.44 19.26
N LYS A 32 6.93 6.39 20.03
CA LYS A 32 7.01 6.37 21.50
C LYS A 32 6.23 5.19 22.07
N ALA A 33 5.05 4.90 21.54
CA ALA A 33 4.26 3.73 21.94
C ALA A 33 4.97 2.41 21.62
N LEU A 34 5.55 2.28 20.42
CA LEU A 34 6.36 1.11 20.05
C LEU A 34 7.54 0.94 21.00
N HIS A 35 8.26 2.02 21.32
CA HIS A 35 9.37 2.00 22.27
C HIS A 35 8.93 1.54 23.68
N ILE A 36 7.86 2.12 24.23
CA ILE A 36 7.34 1.76 25.55
C ILE A 36 6.98 0.28 25.58
N ARG A 37 6.19 -0.19 24.61
CA ARG A 37 5.76 -1.59 24.55
C ARG A 37 6.93 -2.55 24.41
N THR A 38 7.91 -2.21 23.57
CA THR A 38 9.14 -3.02 23.39
C THR A 38 9.96 -3.06 24.68
N HIS A 39 10.14 -1.92 25.35
CA HIS A 39 10.90 -1.83 26.59
C HIS A 39 10.24 -2.63 27.72
N TRP A 40 8.93 -2.49 27.89
CA TRP A 40 8.18 -3.23 28.90
C TRP A 40 8.24 -4.74 28.67
N TYR A 41 8.10 -5.19 27.43
CA TYR A 41 8.24 -6.60 27.11
C TYR A 41 9.64 -7.13 27.39
N LYS A 42 10.70 -6.38 27.03
CA LYS A 42 12.09 -6.77 27.31
C LYS A 42 12.42 -6.84 28.80
N ARG A 43 11.82 -5.97 29.62
CA ARG A 43 12.13 -5.86 31.05
C ARG A 43 11.29 -6.78 31.93
N TYR A 44 10.01 -6.95 31.59
CA TYR A 44 9.04 -7.64 32.45
C TYR A 44 8.36 -8.84 31.76
N GLY A 45 8.61 -9.07 30.47
CA GLY A 45 7.95 -10.14 29.70
C GLY A 45 6.48 -9.87 29.35
N VAL A 46 5.92 -8.72 29.74
CA VAL A 46 4.49 -8.41 29.59
C VAL A 46 4.21 -7.66 28.30
N SER A 47 3.23 -8.13 27.52
CA SER A 47 2.72 -7.42 26.34
C SER A 47 1.62 -6.43 26.73
N LEU A 48 1.93 -5.13 26.68
CA LEU A 48 0.97 -4.06 26.90
C LEU A 48 0.04 -3.84 25.69
N SER A 49 -1.26 -3.65 25.93
CA SER A 49 -2.16 -3.07 24.91
C SER A 49 -1.98 -1.55 24.83
N ASN A 50 -1.76 -1.02 23.61
CA ASN A 50 -1.58 0.42 23.43
C ASN A 50 -2.88 1.18 23.74
N ILE A 51 -4.03 0.63 23.33
CA ILE A 51 -5.36 1.21 23.60
C ILE A 51 -5.63 1.30 25.11
N LYS A 52 -5.34 0.24 25.88
CA LYS A 52 -5.66 0.23 27.33
C LYS A 52 -4.67 1.05 28.16
N HIS A 53 -3.37 1.00 27.86
CA HIS A 53 -2.36 1.57 28.74
C HIS A 53 -1.75 2.88 28.22
N ILE A 54 -1.60 3.06 26.91
CA ILE A 54 -0.87 4.21 26.34
C ILE A 54 -1.84 5.31 25.92
N GLN A 55 -3.00 4.96 25.35
CA GLN A 55 -4.00 5.95 24.92
C GLN A 55 -4.49 6.86 26.06
N PRO A 56 -4.73 6.38 27.30
CA PRO A 56 -5.08 7.23 28.43
C PRO A 56 -3.96 8.18 28.89
N LEU A 57 -2.71 7.94 28.47
CA LEU A 57 -1.58 8.83 28.77
C LEU A 57 -1.55 10.04 27.83
N LEU A 58 -2.24 10.01 26.68
CA LEU A 58 -2.23 11.11 25.71
C LEU A 58 -2.81 12.43 26.29
N PRO A 59 -3.95 12.44 26.99
CA PRO A 59 -4.45 13.65 27.66
C PRO A 59 -3.47 14.23 28.68
N ILE A 60 -2.80 13.36 29.46
CA ILE A 60 -1.82 13.76 30.46
C ILE A 60 -0.58 14.36 29.77
N ALA A 61 -0.08 13.72 28.73
CA ALA A 61 1.04 14.21 27.94
C ALA A 61 0.75 15.60 27.33
N LYS A 62 -0.47 15.83 26.83
CA LYS A 62 -0.89 17.13 26.28
C LYS A 62 -0.90 18.27 27.31
N LYS A 63 -1.07 17.97 28.59
CA LYS A 63 -1.02 18.97 29.69
C LYS A 63 0.41 19.19 30.21
N SER A 64 1.33 18.28 29.94
CA SER A 64 2.71 18.37 30.42
C SER A 64 3.52 19.46 29.71
N ARG A 65 4.44 20.12 30.42
CA ARG A 65 5.35 21.13 29.86
C ARG A 65 6.22 20.57 28.72
N ARG A 66 6.65 19.31 28.83
CA ARG A 66 7.55 18.66 27.86
C ARG A 66 6.84 18.22 26.57
N TYR A 67 5.58 17.82 26.65
CA TYR A 67 4.83 17.26 25.52
C TYR A 67 3.59 18.08 25.11
N GLY A 68 3.47 19.32 25.59
CA GLY A 68 2.36 20.21 25.27
C GLY A 68 2.18 20.48 23.77
N TRP A 69 3.27 20.42 22.99
CA TRP A 69 3.24 20.56 21.53
C TRP A 69 2.41 19.48 20.82
N ILE A 70 2.14 18.32 21.46
CA ILE A 70 1.23 17.28 20.93
C ILE A 70 -0.19 17.82 20.72
N LYS A 71 -0.60 18.86 21.46
CA LYS A 71 -1.93 19.50 21.33
C LYS A 71 -2.15 20.13 19.96
N GLN A 72 -1.08 20.47 19.23
CA GLN A 72 -1.17 21.03 17.87
C GLN A 72 -1.85 20.05 16.91
N ALA A 73 -1.67 18.73 17.12
CA ALA A 73 -2.24 17.72 16.24
C ALA A 73 -3.68 17.33 16.58
N ASP A 74 -4.44 16.86 15.59
CA ASP A 74 -5.78 16.31 15.80
C ASP A 74 -5.75 15.06 16.71
N SER A 75 -6.64 15.01 17.71
CA SER A 75 -6.70 13.91 18.67
C SER A 75 -7.07 12.58 18.04
N ASN A 76 -7.94 12.59 17.02
CA ASN A 76 -8.38 11.37 16.35
C ASN A 76 -7.20 10.69 15.63
N ALA A 77 -6.37 11.48 14.96
CA ALA A 77 -5.17 10.99 14.31
C ALA A 77 -4.19 10.32 15.30
N LEU A 78 -4.05 10.87 16.51
CA LEU A 78 -3.18 10.29 17.54
C LEU A 78 -3.70 8.95 18.06
N GLN A 79 -5.01 8.85 18.32
CA GLN A 79 -5.63 7.62 18.80
C GLN A 79 -5.58 6.52 17.75
N VAL A 80 -5.90 6.85 16.49
CA VAL A 80 -5.83 5.89 15.37
C VAL A 80 -4.39 5.43 15.12
N ALA A 81 -3.38 6.27 15.36
CA ALA A 81 -1.98 5.85 15.29
C ALA A 81 -1.66 4.72 16.28
N LEU A 82 -2.19 4.80 17.50
CA LEU A 82 -2.03 3.75 18.52
C LEU A 82 -2.82 2.47 18.15
N GLN A 83 -4.04 2.63 17.62
CA GLN A 83 -4.84 1.49 17.14
C GLN A 83 -4.16 0.75 15.98
N ASN A 84 -3.57 1.49 15.03
CA ASN A 84 -2.78 0.92 13.94
C ASN A 84 -1.57 0.14 14.46
N LEU A 85 -0.93 0.60 15.54
CA LEU A 85 0.15 -0.15 16.18
C LEU A 85 -0.36 -1.43 16.84
N ASP A 86 -1.49 -1.39 17.55
CA ASP A 86 -2.12 -2.59 18.11
C ASP A 86 -2.50 -3.60 17.01
N GLN A 87 -3.05 -3.14 15.88
CA GLN A 87 -3.35 -4.01 14.74
C GLN A 87 -2.08 -4.60 14.13
N ALA A 88 -0.99 -3.83 14.03
CA ALA A 88 0.29 -4.34 13.55
C ALA A 88 0.84 -5.45 14.46
N PHE A 89 0.70 -5.31 15.79
CA PHE A 89 1.05 -6.38 16.72
C PHE A 89 0.14 -7.60 16.58
N LYS A 90 -1.18 -7.43 16.44
CA LYS A 90 -2.10 -8.55 16.16
C LYS A 90 -1.67 -9.32 14.92
N ASN A 91 -1.41 -8.61 13.82
CA ASN A 91 -0.95 -9.23 12.57
C ASN A 91 0.40 -9.93 12.71
N PHE A 92 1.29 -9.43 13.58
CA PHE A 92 2.56 -10.08 13.90
C PHE A 92 2.35 -11.39 14.68
N PHE A 93 1.49 -11.39 15.70
CA PHE A 93 1.16 -12.60 16.45
C PHE A 93 0.41 -13.64 15.58
N ASP A 94 -0.44 -13.17 14.66
CA ASP A 94 -1.11 -14.00 13.66
C ASP A 94 -0.16 -14.53 12.56
N LYS A 95 1.15 -14.22 12.63
CA LYS A 95 2.18 -14.56 11.63
C LYS A 95 1.90 -14.04 10.21
N ARG A 96 0.99 -13.07 10.06
CA ARG A 96 0.67 -12.42 8.78
C ARG A 96 1.63 -11.28 8.43
N ALA A 97 2.32 -10.73 9.43
CA ALA A 97 3.24 -9.61 9.26
C ALA A 97 4.50 -9.79 10.12
N LYS A 98 5.57 -9.09 9.76
CA LYS A 98 6.79 -9.00 10.57
C LYS A 98 6.60 -8.03 11.74
N TYR A 99 7.54 -8.06 12.68
CA TYR A 99 7.54 -7.17 13.84
C TYR A 99 7.41 -5.68 13.43
N PRO A 100 6.57 -4.88 14.11
CA PRO A 100 6.39 -3.47 13.79
C PRO A 100 7.70 -2.67 13.86
N LYS A 101 7.95 -1.81 12.86
CA LYS A 101 9.17 -1.00 12.79
C LYS A 101 8.89 0.46 13.13
N PHE A 102 9.91 1.16 13.64
CA PHE A 102 9.86 2.60 13.83
C PHE A 102 9.61 3.33 12.50
N LYS A 103 8.72 4.32 12.52
CA LYS A 103 8.40 5.17 11.38
C LYS A 103 9.49 6.23 11.19
N ARG A 104 9.91 6.42 9.94
CA ARG A 104 10.92 7.43 9.52
C ARG A 104 10.24 8.71 9.03
N LYS A 105 10.96 9.84 9.02
CA LYS A 105 10.45 11.14 8.52
C LYS A 105 10.22 11.17 7.01
N HIS A 106 11.18 10.65 6.24
CA HIS A 106 11.19 10.69 4.78
C HIS A 106 10.46 9.50 4.12
N GLY A 107 9.78 8.65 4.91
CA GLY A 107 8.96 7.54 4.39
C GLY A 107 7.50 7.96 4.19
N ALA A 108 6.64 7.00 3.85
CA ALA A 108 5.20 7.21 3.76
C ALA A 108 4.63 7.75 5.08
N GLN A 109 4.04 8.95 5.03
CA GLN A 109 3.35 9.56 6.16
C GLN A 109 1.84 9.55 5.91
N SER A 110 1.06 9.33 6.96
CA SER A 110 -0.38 9.43 6.89
C SER A 110 -0.97 9.91 8.21
N SER A 111 -2.08 10.65 8.13
CA SER A 111 -2.90 11.06 9.26
C SER A 111 -4.36 10.75 8.97
N TYR A 112 -5.05 10.21 9.97
CA TYR A 112 -6.45 9.82 9.87
C TYR A 112 -7.33 10.84 10.60
N HIS A 113 -8.44 11.21 9.99
CA HIS A 113 -9.41 12.16 10.53
C HIS A 113 -10.83 11.63 10.28
N CYS A 114 -11.72 11.73 11.27
CA CYS A 114 -13.09 11.23 11.16
C CYS A 114 -14.17 12.22 11.61
N SER A 115 -13.82 13.31 12.30
CA SER A 115 -14.80 14.27 12.82
C SER A 115 -14.79 15.58 12.02
N ASN A 116 -15.96 16.22 11.91
CA ASN A 116 -16.15 17.56 11.33
C ASN A 116 -15.55 17.74 9.93
N LEU A 117 -15.72 16.72 9.09
CA LEU A 117 -15.25 16.72 7.72
C LEU A 117 -16.30 17.42 6.86
N LYS A 118 -15.88 18.42 6.07
CA LYS A 118 -16.73 19.03 5.05
C LYS A 118 -16.00 18.94 3.72
N ILE A 119 -16.72 18.47 2.71
CA ILE A 119 -16.25 18.47 1.33
C ILE A 119 -17.17 19.41 0.57
N THR A 120 -16.59 20.47 0.04
CA THR A 120 -17.20 21.32 -0.98
C THR A 120 -16.54 20.94 -2.31
N ASN A 121 -17.21 21.09 -3.45
CA ASN A 121 -16.83 20.54 -4.77
C ASN A 121 -15.31 20.53 -5.08
N ASP A 122 -14.56 21.58 -4.72
CA ASP A 122 -13.10 21.65 -4.92
C ASP A 122 -12.27 21.79 -3.64
N THR A 123 -12.87 21.73 -2.45
CA THR A 123 -12.16 21.93 -1.18
C THR A 123 -12.52 20.91 -0.11
N ILE A 124 -11.50 20.47 0.63
CA ILE A 124 -11.63 19.57 1.77
C ILE A 124 -11.29 20.35 3.03
N LYS A 125 -12.24 20.39 3.97
CA LYS A 125 -12.04 20.96 5.30
C LYS A 125 -11.85 19.86 6.33
N ILE A 126 -10.79 20.00 7.12
CA ILE A 126 -10.35 19.05 8.15
C ILE A 126 -10.23 19.81 9.47
N PRO A 127 -10.46 19.18 10.62
CA PRO A 127 -10.20 19.83 11.91
C PRO A 127 -8.78 20.42 12.00
N LYS A 128 -8.68 21.65 12.53
CA LYS A 128 -7.42 22.39 12.76
C LYS A 128 -6.65 22.84 11.51
N ILE A 129 -7.08 22.45 10.32
CA ILE A 129 -6.44 22.83 9.06
C ILE A 129 -7.47 23.62 8.23
N PRO A 130 -7.10 24.78 7.64
CA PRO A 130 -8.01 25.50 6.77
C PRO A 130 -8.37 24.66 5.53
N ALA A 131 -9.39 25.08 4.78
CA ALA A 131 -9.84 24.32 3.62
C ALA A 131 -8.72 24.19 2.58
N ILE A 132 -8.43 22.96 2.17
CA ILE A 132 -7.39 22.64 1.19
C ILE A 132 -8.05 22.38 -0.15
N ARG A 133 -7.49 22.93 -1.24
CA ARG A 133 -7.93 22.64 -2.60
C ARG A 133 -7.67 21.16 -2.94
N ALA A 134 -8.70 20.48 -3.42
CA ALA A 134 -8.65 19.08 -3.82
C ALA A 134 -9.16 18.93 -5.26
N ASN A 135 -8.47 18.11 -6.06
CA ASN A 135 -8.98 17.74 -7.38
C ASN A 135 -9.82 16.46 -7.24
N ILE A 136 -11.14 16.66 -7.13
CA ILE A 136 -12.14 15.61 -7.03
C ILE A 136 -12.59 15.25 -8.44
N HIS A 137 -12.01 14.19 -8.98
CA HIS A 137 -12.27 13.71 -10.34
C HIS A 137 -13.52 12.82 -10.45
N ARG A 138 -14.19 12.51 -9.34
CA ARG A 138 -15.39 11.67 -9.25
C ARG A 138 -16.38 12.34 -8.32
N GLU A 139 -17.64 12.41 -8.73
CA GLU A 139 -18.71 12.85 -7.85
C GLU A 139 -18.79 11.92 -6.64
N ILE A 140 -18.82 12.52 -5.46
CA ILE A 140 -18.88 11.79 -4.19
C ILE A 140 -20.34 11.72 -3.80
N THR A 141 -21.01 10.63 -4.17
CA THR A 141 -22.39 10.36 -3.74
C THR A 141 -22.36 9.79 -2.32
N GLY A 142 -23.10 10.39 -1.38
CA GLY A 142 -23.25 9.88 -0.02
C GLY A 142 -22.47 10.63 1.07
N LYS A 143 -22.50 10.10 2.29
CA LYS A 143 -21.92 10.77 3.48
C LYS A 143 -20.46 10.36 3.68
N VAL A 144 -19.59 11.35 3.84
CA VAL A 144 -18.18 11.13 4.14
C VAL A 144 -18.03 10.72 5.61
N LYS A 145 -17.45 9.53 5.84
CA LYS A 145 -17.23 8.95 7.17
C LYS A 145 -15.84 9.28 7.72
N SER A 146 -14.81 9.22 6.86
CA SER A 146 -13.45 9.55 7.26
C SER A 146 -12.58 10.02 6.11
N ILE A 147 -11.52 10.75 6.45
CA ILE A 147 -10.50 11.24 5.54
C ILE A 147 -9.14 10.81 6.06
N THR A 148 -8.37 10.13 5.22
CA THR A 148 -6.96 9.83 5.50
C THR A 148 -6.07 10.66 4.61
N LEU A 149 -5.33 11.59 5.18
CA LEU A 149 -4.30 12.35 4.48
C LEU A 149 -3.04 11.51 4.39
N SER A 150 -2.37 11.54 3.25
CA SER A 150 -1.11 10.84 3.03
C SER A 150 -0.15 11.69 2.22
N ARG A 151 1.14 11.56 2.53
CA ARG A 151 2.25 12.15 1.79
C ARG A 151 3.08 11.03 1.17
N SER A 152 3.24 11.10 -0.14
CA SER A 152 4.15 10.20 -0.88
C SER A 152 5.60 10.68 -0.76
N ALA A 153 6.55 9.78 -1.03
CA ALA A 153 7.98 10.09 -1.01
C ALA A 153 8.35 11.24 -1.97
N THR A 154 7.62 11.39 -3.07
CA THR A 154 7.77 12.49 -4.05
C THR A 154 7.25 13.85 -3.56
N GLY A 155 6.86 13.97 -2.28
CA GLY A 155 6.31 15.21 -1.72
C GLY A 155 4.84 15.50 -2.09
N LYS A 156 4.19 14.63 -2.88
CA LYS A 156 2.78 14.81 -3.29
C LYS A 156 1.83 14.41 -2.16
N TYR A 157 0.77 15.20 -1.98
CA TYR A 157 -0.25 14.98 -0.96
C TYR A 157 -1.52 14.38 -1.57
N TYR A 158 -2.13 13.46 -0.84
CA TYR A 158 -3.37 12.79 -1.23
C TYR A 158 -4.32 12.69 -0.04
N ALA A 159 -5.61 12.77 -0.30
CA ALA A 159 -6.67 12.47 0.65
C ALA A 159 -7.44 11.23 0.18
N SER A 160 -7.51 10.21 1.03
CA SER A 160 -8.39 9.05 0.82
C SER A 160 -9.68 9.29 1.58
N LEU A 161 -10.77 9.45 0.85
CA LEU A 161 -12.11 9.72 1.35
C LEU A 161 -12.86 8.40 1.47
N LEU A 162 -13.34 8.08 2.67
CA LEU A 162 -14.23 6.95 2.89
C LEU A 162 -15.67 7.46 2.92
N CYS A 163 -16.45 7.05 1.93
CA CYS A 163 -17.83 7.46 1.75
C CYS A 163 -18.76 6.25 1.92
N ASP A 164 -19.94 6.51 2.47
CA ASP A 164 -21.02 5.53 2.54
C ASP A 164 -22.10 5.93 1.53
N ASP A 165 -22.18 5.17 0.43
CA ASP A 165 -23.09 5.44 -0.68
C ASP A 165 -24.54 5.00 -0.36
N GLY A 166 -24.82 4.43 0.82
CA GLY A 166 -26.16 3.97 1.20
C GLY A 166 -26.69 2.75 0.41
N VAL A 167 -26.09 2.43 -0.74
CA VAL A 167 -26.41 1.25 -1.54
C VAL A 167 -25.99 -0.03 -0.81
N GLU A 168 -26.86 -1.04 -0.75
CA GLU A 168 -26.54 -2.32 -0.12
C GLU A 168 -25.35 -3.01 -0.80
N VAL A 169 -24.56 -3.73 -0.01
CA VAL A 169 -23.41 -4.47 -0.54
C VAL A 169 -23.95 -5.57 -1.44
N PRO A 170 -23.48 -5.70 -2.70
CA PRO A 170 -23.92 -6.81 -3.56
C PRO A 170 -23.64 -8.13 -2.84
N ALA A 171 -24.62 -9.05 -2.86
CA ALA A 171 -24.49 -10.35 -2.22
C ALA A 171 -23.17 -11.01 -2.66
N LYS A 172 -22.45 -11.62 -1.70
CA LYS A 172 -21.22 -12.36 -2.02
C LYS A 172 -21.55 -13.37 -3.13
N PRO A 173 -20.72 -13.49 -4.18
CA PRO A 173 -20.94 -14.52 -5.18
C PRO A 173 -20.99 -15.88 -4.49
N VAL A 174 -22.04 -16.64 -4.78
CA VAL A 174 -22.21 -18.00 -4.26
C VAL A 174 -21.01 -18.82 -4.71
N LEU A 175 -20.30 -19.45 -3.77
CA LEU A 175 -19.25 -20.42 -4.08
C LEU A 175 -19.95 -21.66 -4.63
N ILE A 176 -19.93 -21.82 -5.96
CA ILE A 176 -20.38 -23.03 -6.62
C ILE A 176 -19.33 -24.12 -6.32
N SER A 177 -19.67 -25.07 -5.45
CA SER A 177 -18.76 -26.14 -5.02
C SER A 177 -18.63 -27.29 -6.03
N ASN A 178 -19.59 -27.43 -6.95
CA ASN A 178 -19.60 -28.45 -7.98
C ASN A 178 -19.50 -27.81 -9.37
N ILE A 179 -18.28 -27.72 -9.89
CA ILE A 179 -18.01 -27.27 -11.25
C ILE A 179 -17.63 -28.52 -12.06
N THR A 180 -18.53 -28.98 -12.93
CA THR A 180 -18.25 -30.08 -13.88
C THR A 180 -17.74 -29.57 -15.24
N GLY A 181 -17.51 -28.28 -15.37
CA GLY A 181 -16.92 -27.63 -16.55
C GLY A 181 -17.25 -26.14 -16.52
N LEU A 182 -16.25 -25.29 -16.65
CA LEU A 182 -16.42 -23.84 -16.72
C LEU A 182 -15.74 -23.36 -17.99
N ASP A 183 -16.51 -23.23 -19.07
CA ASP A 183 -16.03 -22.64 -20.32
C ASP A 183 -16.34 -21.14 -20.28
N VAL A 184 -15.33 -20.33 -19.89
CA VAL A 184 -15.47 -18.86 -19.80
C VAL A 184 -14.77 -18.24 -20.98
N VAL A 185 -15.52 -17.93 -22.03
CA VAL A 185 -15.06 -17.03 -23.09
C VAL A 185 -15.26 -15.59 -22.62
N LEU A 186 -14.18 -14.97 -22.13
CA LEU A 186 -14.11 -13.54 -21.89
C LEU A 186 -13.81 -12.83 -23.23
N SER A 187 -14.85 -12.35 -23.92
CA SER A 187 -14.64 -11.37 -24.99
C SER A 187 -14.37 -10.01 -24.35
N VAL A 188 -13.09 -9.65 -24.23
CA VAL A 188 -12.66 -8.35 -23.71
C VAL A 188 -12.40 -7.43 -24.90
N ASN A 189 -13.42 -6.67 -25.30
CA ASN A 189 -13.24 -5.43 -26.07
C ASN A 189 -12.69 -4.34 -25.13
N ASP A 190 -11.46 -4.49 -24.67
CA ASP A 190 -10.51 -3.39 -24.44
C ASP A 190 -9.22 -3.91 -23.78
N HIS A 191 -8.08 -3.51 -24.33
CA HIS A 191 -6.76 -4.00 -23.96
C HIS A 191 -6.38 -3.69 -22.51
N ARG A 192 -6.31 -4.73 -21.66
CA ARG A 192 -5.27 -5.00 -20.62
C ARG A 192 -5.87 -5.81 -19.47
N LYS A 193 -5.45 -7.07 -19.33
CA LYS A 193 -5.07 -7.74 -18.08
C LYS A 193 -4.79 -9.22 -18.34
N LEU A 194 -3.54 -9.61 -18.16
CA LEU A 194 -3.09 -11.00 -18.22
C LEU A 194 -2.33 -11.26 -16.93
N ILE A 195 -3.01 -11.73 -15.87
CA ILE A 195 -2.36 -12.32 -14.69
C ILE A 195 -3.24 -13.43 -14.09
N HIS A 196 -2.68 -14.64 -14.10
CA HIS A 196 -2.88 -15.85 -13.27
C HIS A 196 -4.22 -16.61 -13.26
N PHE A 197 -4.17 -17.90 -13.64
CA PHE A 197 -4.05 -19.05 -12.71
C PHE A 197 -3.84 -20.36 -13.50
N LEU A 198 -2.75 -21.10 -13.24
CA LEU A 198 -2.62 -22.50 -13.67
C LEU A 198 -2.80 -23.38 -12.43
N SER A 199 -3.91 -24.11 -12.36
CA SER A 199 -4.14 -25.17 -11.36
C SER A 199 -4.29 -26.51 -12.07
N LYS A 200 -3.31 -27.38 -11.82
CA LYS A 200 -3.23 -28.84 -11.99
C LYS A 200 -4.33 -29.54 -12.83
N SER A 201 -3.92 -30.02 -14.01
CA SER A 201 -4.13 -31.41 -14.44
C SER A 201 -3.12 -31.73 -15.56
N ASP A 202 -2.62 -32.96 -15.58
CA ASP A 202 -1.67 -33.56 -16.53
C ASP A 202 -0.18 -33.16 -16.47
N GLN A 203 0.55 -33.80 -15.55
CA GLN A 203 2.02 -33.87 -15.57
C GLN A 203 2.59 -34.62 -16.79
N SER A 204 1.79 -35.34 -17.56
CA SER A 204 2.25 -36.07 -18.77
C SER A 204 2.51 -35.16 -19.97
N LYS A 205 1.87 -33.99 -20.06
CA LYS A 205 2.04 -33.05 -21.18
C LYS A 205 3.20 -32.06 -20.99
N LEU A 206 3.67 -31.88 -19.76
CA LEU A 206 4.83 -31.01 -19.45
C LEU A 206 6.17 -31.65 -19.85
N ILE A 207 6.29 -32.98 -19.82
CA ILE A 207 7.52 -33.70 -20.20
C ILE A 207 7.72 -33.66 -21.73
N HIS A 208 6.62 -33.75 -22.50
CA HIS A 208 6.68 -33.67 -23.96
C HIS A 208 7.04 -32.24 -24.45
N CYS A 209 6.63 -31.22 -23.71
CA CYS A 209 6.96 -29.83 -24.03
C CYS A 209 8.41 -29.48 -23.65
N PHE A 210 8.91 -30.00 -22.52
CA PHE A 210 10.32 -29.78 -22.11
C PHE A 210 11.33 -30.52 -22.98
N THR A 211 11.03 -31.73 -23.43
CA THR A 211 11.89 -32.48 -24.37
C THR A 211 11.95 -31.82 -25.74
N GLN A 212 10.84 -31.24 -26.22
CA GLN A 212 10.81 -30.52 -27.49
C GLN A 212 11.56 -29.19 -27.44
N LEU A 213 11.55 -28.49 -26.28
CA LEU A 213 12.31 -27.25 -26.08
C LEU A 213 13.83 -27.49 -25.97
N LEU A 214 14.25 -28.60 -25.38
CA LEU A 214 15.67 -29.00 -25.28
C LEU A 214 16.24 -29.50 -26.62
N LEU A 215 15.44 -30.15 -27.46
CA LEU A 215 15.85 -30.54 -28.82
C LEU A 215 15.99 -29.31 -29.74
N LEU A 216 15.13 -28.30 -29.59
CA LEU A 216 15.22 -27.04 -30.32
C LEU A 216 16.46 -26.20 -29.93
N SER A 217 16.88 -26.22 -28.66
CA SER A 217 18.11 -25.53 -28.24
C SER A 217 19.39 -26.26 -28.69
N ALA A 218 19.38 -27.59 -28.75
CA ALA A 218 20.49 -28.38 -29.27
C ALA A 218 20.67 -28.21 -30.80
N ALA A 219 19.57 -28.10 -31.57
CA ALA A 219 19.63 -27.83 -33.00
C ALA A 219 20.21 -26.43 -33.31
N TYR A 220 19.91 -25.42 -32.50
CA TYR A 220 20.47 -24.07 -32.64
C TYR A 220 21.97 -24.00 -32.34
N LEU A 221 22.48 -24.82 -31.41
CA LEU A 221 23.93 -24.87 -31.09
C LEU A 221 24.77 -25.57 -32.19
N SER A 222 24.18 -26.53 -32.91
CA SER A 222 24.85 -27.21 -34.03
C SER A 222 24.95 -26.34 -35.28
N ILE A 223 23.96 -25.47 -35.53
CA ILE A 223 23.95 -24.57 -36.71
C ILE A 223 24.85 -23.34 -36.47
N GLY A 224 24.93 -22.84 -35.23
CA GLY A 224 25.81 -21.73 -34.86
C GLY A 224 27.32 -22.04 -34.95
N SER A 225 27.69 -23.32 -34.87
CA SER A 225 29.10 -23.75 -34.97
C SER A 225 29.58 -23.93 -36.42
N PHE A 226 28.67 -24.17 -37.37
CA PHE A 226 28.98 -24.28 -38.81
C PHE A 226 29.19 -22.91 -39.47
N HIS A 227 28.45 -21.88 -39.05
CA HIS A 227 28.63 -20.51 -39.57
C HIS A 227 29.91 -19.83 -39.10
N ARG A 228 30.56 -20.33 -38.05
CA ARG A 228 31.88 -19.83 -37.60
C ARG A 228 33.07 -20.51 -38.29
N LEU A 229 32.86 -21.66 -38.94
CA LEU A 229 33.92 -22.34 -39.71
C LEU A 229 34.02 -21.83 -41.16
N ILE A 230 32.90 -21.45 -41.77
CA ILE A 230 32.89 -20.91 -43.15
C ILE A 230 33.46 -19.48 -43.20
N ALA A 231 33.30 -18.69 -42.12
CA ALA A 231 33.84 -17.33 -42.05
C ALA A 231 35.36 -17.25 -41.79
N VAL A 232 36.01 -18.36 -41.42
CA VAL A 232 37.48 -18.42 -41.24
C VAL A 232 38.16 -18.89 -42.53
N HIS A 233 37.54 -19.76 -43.33
CA HIS A 233 38.11 -20.18 -44.62
C HIS A 233 37.91 -19.18 -45.77
N ALA A 234 36.98 -18.22 -45.66
CA ALA A 234 36.76 -17.21 -46.71
C ALA A 234 37.69 -15.98 -46.62
N ASN A 235 38.48 -15.84 -45.55
CA ASN A 235 39.41 -14.72 -45.37
C ASN A 235 40.88 -15.07 -45.67
N ASP A 236 41.21 -16.35 -45.93
CA ASP A 236 42.57 -16.80 -46.25
C ASP A 236 42.85 -16.89 -47.77
N GLU A 237 41.84 -16.72 -48.65
CA GLU A 237 42.02 -16.73 -50.12
C GLU A 237 42.11 -15.32 -50.76
N VAL A 238 42.09 -14.24 -49.97
CA VAL A 238 42.17 -12.85 -50.49
C VAL A 238 43.54 -12.19 -50.24
N ASN A 239 44.50 -12.89 -49.63
CA ASN A 239 45.81 -12.32 -49.28
C ASN A 239 47.02 -12.97 -49.97
N ASP A 240 46.81 -13.68 -51.07
CA ASP A 240 47.88 -14.29 -51.91
C ASP A 240 47.89 -13.73 -53.36
N GLN A 241 47.41 -12.48 -53.54
CA GLN A 241 47.70 -11.66 -54.71
C GLN A 241 48.05 -10.23 -54.29
N ALA A 242 49.22 -10.07 -53.66
CA ALA A 242 49.99 -8.82 -53.58
C ALA A 242 51.46 -9.14 -53.29
#